data_AF-A0A366DJJ5-F1
#
_entry.id   AF-A0A366DJJ5-F1
#
_cell.length_a   1.000
_cell.length_b   1.000
_cell.length_c   1.000
_cell.angle_alpha   90.00
_cell.angle_beta   90.00
_cell.angle_gamma   90.00
#
_symmetry.space_group_name_H-M   'P 1'
#
loop_
_entity.id
_entity.type
_entity.pdbx_description
1 polymer ?
#
loop_
_entity_poly.entity_id
_entity_poly.type
_entity_poly.pdbx_seq_one_letter_code
_entity_poly.pdbx_strand_id
1 'polypeptide(L)' 'MVERKKLLLRLDPAVHEAMARWAADDLRSINAQIEYALRQALEQAGRKPTKD' A
#
# COMPACT_ATOMS: atom_id res chain seq x y z
N MET A 1 -8.32 18.02 -2.52
CA MET A 1 -8.04 16.57 -2.50
C MET A 1 -6.53 16.43 -2.62
N VAL A 2 -5.88 15.69 -1.72
CA VAL A 2 -4.43 15.45 -1.80
C VAL A 2 -4.14 14.72 -3.10
N GLU A 3 -3.25 15.27 -3.92
CA GLU A 3 -2.89 14.69 -5.20
C GLU A 3 -2.11 13.39 -4.98
N ARG A 4 -2.61 12.27 -5.52
CA ARG A 4 -1.96 10.97 -5.40
C ARG A 4 -0.93 10.82 -6.50
N LYS A 5 0.33 10.59 -6.13
CA LYS A 5 1.40 10.32 -7.09
C LYS A 5 1.21 8.94 -7.71
N LYS A 6 1.05 8.88 -9.04
CA LYS A 6 1.08 7.62 -9.79
C LYS A 6 2.52 7.16 -9.93
N LEU A 7 2.78 5.89 -9.65
CA LEU A 7 4.09 5.27 -9.80
C LEU A 7 3.94 3.89 -10.44
N LEU A 8 4.91 3.51 -11.28
CA LEU A 8 5.02 2.15 -11.79
C LEU A 8 5.85 1.35 -10.80
N LEU A 9 5.21 0.38 -10.14
CA LEU A 9 5.87 -0.47 -9.16
C LEU A 9 6.29 -1.78 -9.83
N ARG A 10 7.58 -2.11 -9.77
CA ARG A 10 8.05 -3.47 -10.05
C ARG A 10 7.95 -4.27 -8.77
N LEU A 11 7.17 -5.34 -8.80
CA LEU A 11 6.93 -6.20 -7.66
C LEU A 11 7.11 -7.65 -8.11
N ASP A 12 7.56 -8.49 -7.18
CA ASP A 12 7.46 -9.93 -7.36
C ASP A 12 5.97 -10.32 -7.59
N PRO A 13 5.66 -11.12 -8.62
CA PRO A 13 4.29 -11.55 -8.90
C PRO A 13 3.59 -12.23 -7.71
N ALA A 14 4.30 -13.05 -6.94
CA ALA A 14 3.73 -13.74 -5.78
C ALA A 14 3.34 -12.75 -4.67
N VAL A 15 4.11 -11.68 -4.49
CA VAL A 15 3.77 -10.60 -3.55
C VAL A 15 2.55 -9.83 -4.06
N HIS A 16 2.45 -9.58 -5.37
CA HIS A 16 1.27 -8.93 -5.95
C HIS A 16 0.00 -9.74 -5.69
N GLU A 17 0.04 -11.05 -5.91
CA GLU A 17 -1.09 -11.93 -5.66
C GLU A 17 -1.48 -11.99 -4.19
N ALA A 18 -0.51 -12.06 -3.27
CA ALA A 18 -0.80 -12.03 -1.84
C ALA A 18 -1.47 -10.72 -1.42
N MET A 19 -0.99 -9.59 -1.95
CA MET A 19 -1.61 -8.27 -1.72
C MET A 19 -3.02 -8.19 -2.31
N ALA A 20 -3.25 -8.78 -3.48
CA ALA A 20 -4.56 -8.80 -4.12
C ALA A 20 -5.59 -9.62 -3.32
N ARG A 21 -5.19 -10.79 -2.80
CA ARG A 21 -6.03 -11.62 -1.92
C ARG A 21 -6.39 -10.87 -0.65
N TRP A 22 -5.40 -10.29 0.04
CA TRP A 22 -5.64 -9.52 1.25
C TRP A 22 -6.56 -8.31 1.00
N ALA A 23 -6.37 -7.60 -0.12
CA ALA A 23 -7.25 -6.51 -0.49
C ALA A 23 -8.70 -6.97 -0.70
N ALA A 24 -8.91 -8.14 -1.32
CA ALA A 24 -10.23 -8.72 -1.54
C ALA A 24 -10.90 -9.14 -0.21
N ASP A 25 -10.16 -9.75 0.70
CA ASP A 25 -10.65 -10.15 2.03
C ASP A 25 -11.16 -8.91 2.82
N ASP A 26 -10.47 -7.78 2.66
CA ASP A 26 -10.79 -6.51 3.31
C ASP A 26 -11.72 -5.59 2.48
N LEU A 27 -12.31 -6.10 1.38
CA LEU A 27 -13.19 -5.36 0.45
C LEU A 27 -12.62 -4.01 -0.01
N ARG A 28 -11.33 -3.96 -0.32
CA ARG A 28 -10.65 -2.74 -0.79
C ARG A 28 -9.90 -2.93 -2.10
N SER A 29 -9.56 -1.82 -2.75
CA SER A 29 -8.71 -1.86 -3.93
C SER A 29 -7.27 -2.25 -3.57
N ILE A 30 -6.58 -2.90 -4.51
CA ILE A 30 -5.16 -3.26 -4.36
C ILE A 30 -4.31 -2.02 -4.05
N ASN A 31 -4.57 -0.90 -4.71
CA ASN A 31 -3.84 0.36 -4.45
C ASN A 31 -4.05 0.86 -3.02
N ALA A 32 -5.27 0.79 -2.49
CA ALA A 32 -5.55 1.16 -1.10
C ALA A 32 -4.86 0.20 -0.11
N GLN A 33 -4.81 -1.10 -0.44
CA GLN A 33 -4.10 -2.09 0.38
C GLN A 33 -2.58 -1.86 0.39
N ILE A 34 -1.98 -1.53 -0.76
CA ILE A 34 -0.55 -1.19 -0.86
C ILE A 34 -0.24 0.07 -0.04
N GLU A 35 -1.04 1.13 -0.18
CA GLU A 35 -0.88 2.35 0.62
C GLU A 35 -0.97 2.08 2.13
N TYR A 36 -1.94 1.27 2.55
CA TYR A 36 -2.07 0.85 3.95
C TYR A 36 -0.82 0.12 4.45
N ALA A 37 -0.35 -0.88 3.71
CA ALA A 37 0.84 -1.65 4.07
C ALA A 37 2.09 -0.77 4.13
N LEU A 38 2.27 0.16 3.19
CA LEU A 38 3.39 1.11 3.19
C LEU A 38 3.36 2.02 4.41
N ARG A 39 2.19 2.55 4.78
CA ARG A 39 2.04 3.39 5.98
C ARG A 39 2.37 2.64 7.25
N GLN A 40 1.90 1.39 7.38
CA GLN A 40 2.24 0.54 8.51
C GLN A 40 3.73 0.23 8.58
N ALA A 41 4.38 -0.09 7.46
CA ALA A 41 5.83 -0.31 7.41
C ALA A 41 6.63 0.94 7.79
N LEU A 42 6.21 2.12 7.31
CA LEU A 42 6.84 3.40 7.68
C LEU A 42 6.69 3.70 9.17
N GLU A 43 5.51 3.47 9.75
CA GLU A 43 5.26 3.65 11.18
C GLU A 43 6.14 2.71 12.03
N GLN A 44 6.19 1.43 11.68
CA GLN A 44 7.05 0.44 12.35
C GLN A 44 8.54 0.80 12.25
N ALA A 45 8.94 1.43 11.15
CA ALA A 45 10.31 1.92 10.96
C ALA A 45 10.58 3.28 11.64
N GLY A 46 9.61 3.87 12.36
CA GLY A 46 9.74 5.19 12.98
C GLY A 46 9.78 6.36 11.98
N ARG A 47 9.29 6.15 10.75
CA ARG A 47 9.32 7.10 9.62
C ARG A 47 7.93 7.57 9.22
N LYS A 48 7.01 7.68 10.19
CA LYS A 48 5.63 8.11 9.94
C LYS A 48 5.62 9.46 9.21
N PRO A 49 4.89 9.60 8.09
CA PRO A 49 4.74 10.88 7.40
C PRO A 49 4.17 11.95 8.35
N THR A 50 4.74 13.15 8.35
CA THR A 50 4.33 14.26 9.24
C THR A 50 3.21 15.11 8.68
N LYS A 51 2.78 14.87 7.44
CA LYS A 51 1.67 15.55 6.78
C LYS A 51 0.82 14.55 6.01
N ASP A 52 -0.49 14.63 6.21
CA ASP A 52 -1.52 14.13 5.29
C ASP A 52 -2.11 15.33 4.52
#